data_AF-A0A7J3CBA5-F1
#
_entry.id   AF-A0A7J3CBA5-F1
#
_cell.length_a   1.000
_cell.length_b   1.000
_cell.length_c   1.000
_cell.angle_alpha   90.00
_cell.angle_beta   90.00
_cell.angle_gamma   90.00
#
_symmetry.space_group_name_H-M   'P 1'
#
loop_
_entity.id
_entity.type
_entity.pdbx_description
1 polymer ?
#
loop_
_entity_poly.entity_id
_entity_poly.type
_entity_poly.pdbx_seq_one_letter_code
_entity_poly.pdbx_strand_id
1 'polypeptide(L)'
;MKFCLLNIAYDNTFFGFQLQPNVTTVQGELLKALSPIGIKKIYGSSRTDSHVRSASTIIEMECNDITKVCKIVDSVKGIIVRGYFESDEFINLRHSFEKEYLYIFNGRLNQKMVQRAIREFLKGEVSGFSRDPGRKVLLSNISFSIKNTTTLFLFSGKAFSWNFVRIAAETIIRRSEGKIDDEEWSDLLSGSKRSRYKGDANNLILLNTRSPFKFNEYKSKNLKAIQARIFQDFYWLAGLDGVPVDIAESLGFVEGEK
;
A
#
# COMPACT_ATOMS: atom_id res chain seq x y z
N MET A 1 -2.22 31.17 -4.75
CA MET A 1 -3.23 30.09 -4.60
C MET A 1 -2.54 28.99 -3.80
N LYS A 2 -3.17 28.45 -2.75
CA LYS A 2 -2.52 27.47 -1.87
C LYS A 2 -2.97 26.06 -2.18
N PHE A 3 -2.02 25.12 -2.11
CA PHE A 3 -2.24 23.69 -2.23
C PHE A 3 -1.97 23.03 -0.88
N CYS A 4 -2.74 21.99 -0.58
CA CYS A 4 -2.61 21.21 0.63
C CYS A 4 -2.37 19.76 0.25
N LEU A 5 -1.30 19.19 0.81
CA LEU A 5 -0.98 17.79 0.69
C LEU A 5 -1.35 17.11 2.00
N LEU A 6 -2.12 16.02 1.92
CA LEU A 6 -2.43 15.18 3.06
C LEU A 6 -1.82 13.80 2.85
N ASN A 7 -1.12 13.28 3.85
CA ASN A 7 -0.77 11.87 3.92
C ASN A 7 -1.93 11.12 4.57
N ILE A 8 -2.61 10.29 3.81
CA ILE A 8 -3.77 9.52 4.24
C ILE A 8 -3.49 8.02 4.24
N ALA A 9 -4.11 7.33 5.18
CA ALA A 9 -4.26 5.88 5.18
C ALA A 9 -5.73 5.52 4.94
N TYR A 10 -5.98 4.36 4.35
CA TYR A 10 -7.32 3.80 4.19
C TYR A 10 -7.31 2.27 4.15
N ASP A 11 -8.42 1.68 4.61
CA ASP A 11 -8.61 0.23 4.67
C ASP A 11 -9.05 -0.38 3.32
N ASN A 12 -9.40 -1.68 3.33
CA ASN A 12 -9.77 -2.43 2.13
C ASN A 12 -11.28 -2.40 1.80
N THR A 13 -12.07 -1.52 2.43
CA THR A 13 -13.52 -1.42 2.14
C THR A 13 -13.84 -0.69 0.84
N PHE A 14 -12.87 0.04 0.27
CA PHE A 14 -13.05 0.82 -0.95
C PHE A 14 -12.83 0.00 -2.23
N PHE A 15 -13.57 0.35 -3.28
CA PHE A 15 -13.39 -0.15 -4.65
C PHE A 15 -12.28 0.60 -5.42
N GLY A 16 -11.18 0.87 -4.70
CA GLY A 16 -9.98 1.51 -5.22
C GLY A 16 -9.94 3.01 -4.93
N PHE A 17 -8.85 3.64 -5.34
CA PHE A 17 -8.66 5.07 -5.10
C PHE A 17 -9.51 5.93 -6.04
N GLN A 18 -9.45 5.67 -7.35
CA GLN A 18 -9.98 6.54 -8.40
C GLN A 18 -11.52 6.57 -8.40
N LEU A 19 -12.12 7.76 -8.52
CA LEU A 19 -13.56 7.94 -8.70
C LEU A 19 -14.10 7.10 -9.86
N GLN A 20 -15.15 6.32 -9.59
CA GLN A 20 -15.85 5.46 -10.54
C GLN A 20 -17.36 5.52 -10.27
N PRO A 21 -18.22 5.35 -11.29
CA PRO A 21 -19.66 5.28 -11.08
C PRO A 21 -20.08 4.09 -10.20
N ASN A 22 -21.13 4.28 -9.39
CA ASN A 22 -21.85 3.22 -8.66
C ASN A 22 -21.05 2.41 -7.62
N VAL A 23 -19.83 2.82 -7.27
CA VAL A 23 -19.04 2.16 -6.23
C VAL A 23 -18.38 3.17 -5.30
N THR A 24 -18.18 2.79 -4.04
CA THR A 24 -17.50 3.62 -3.05
C THR A 24 -15.99 3.59 -3.26
N THR A 25 -15.40 4.74 -3.60
CA THR A 25 -13.95 4.87 -3.82
C THR A 25 -13.38 5.95 -2.91
N VAL A 26 -12.07 5.89 -2.65
CA VAL A 26 -11.41 6.87 -1.76
C VAL A 26 -11.60 8.29 -2.31
N GLN A 27 -11.25 8.53 -3.57
CA GLN A 27 -11.39 9.85 -4.19
C GLN A 27 -12.85 10.31 -4.24
N GLY A 28 -13.80 9.40 -4.47
CA GLY A 28 -15.22 9.73 -4.51
C GLY A 28 -15.77 10.20 -3.16
N GLU A 29 -15.47 9.48 -2.08
CA GLU A 29 -15.89 9.87 -0.73
C GLU A 29 -15.22 11.16 -0.27
N LEU A 30 -13.94 11.36 -0.59
CA LEU A 30 -13.23 12.61 -0.28
C LEU A 30 -13.83 13.81 -1.03
N LEU A 31 -14.10 13.67 -2.34
CA LEU A 31 -14.75 14.72 -3.12
C LEU A 31 -16.15 15.04 -2.59
N LYS A 32 -16.93 14.01 -2.26
CA LYS A 32 -18.26 14.18 -1.66
C LYS A 32 -18.17 14.95 -0.34
N ALA A 33 -17.29 14.55 0.57
CA ALA A 33 -17.12 15.17 1.88
C ALA A 33 -16.60 16.61 1.82
N LEU A 34 -15.71 16.92 0.88
CA LEU A 34 -15.07 18.23 0.76
C LEU A 34 -15.78 19.19 -0.21
N SER A 35 -16.74 18.71 -1.02
CA SER A 35 -17.53 19.55 -1.92
C SER A 35 -18.24 20.75 -1.25
N PRO A 36 -18.78 20.65 0.00
CA PRO A 36 -19.43 21.79 0.65
C PRO A 36 -18.49 22.95 0.99
N ILE A 37 -17.18 22.71 1.01
CA ILE A 37 -16.17 23.76 1.21
C ILE A 37 -15.49 24.18 -0.10
N GLY A 38 -16.05 23.78 -1.25
CA GLY A 38 -15.62 24.22 -2.57
C GLY A 38 -14.53 23.38 -3.22
N ILE A 39 -14.08 22.28 -2.60
CA ILE A 39 -13.05 21.42 -3.20
C ILE A 39 -13.68 20.52 -4.26
N LYS A 40 -13.26 20.71 -5.50
CA LYS A 40 -13.80 19.99 -6.68
C LYS A 40 -12.84 18.96 -7.27
N LYS A 41 -11.57 18.99 -6.86
CA LYS A 41 -10.53 18.15 -7.46
C LYS A 41 -9.51 17.71 -6.41
N ILE A 42 -9.18 16.42 -6.47
CA ILE A 42 -8.19 15.79 -5.60
C ILE A 42 -7.29 14.92 -6.47
N TYR A 43 -5.99 15.08 -6.34
CA TYR A 43 -4.99 14.27 -7.00
C TYR A 43 -4.37 13.31 -6.00
N GLY A 44 -3.96 12.12 -6.42
CA GLY A 44 -3.32 11.12 -5.57
C GLY A 44 -1.95 10.72 -6.09
N SER A 45 -1.02 10.44 -5.17
CA SER A 45 0.30 9.90 -5.50
C SER A 45 0.21 8.49 -6.10
N SER A 46 -0.85 7.76 -5.77
CA SER A 46 -1.10 6.42 -6.27
C SER A 46 -2.57 6.16 -6.57
N ARG A 47 -2.82 5.28 -7.55
CA ARG A 47 -4.11 4.65 -7.80
C ARG A 47 -4.02 3.21 -7.32
N THR A 48 -4.65 2.92 -6.19
CA THR A 48 -4.81 1.55 -5.68
C THR A 48 -6.01 0.87 -6.34
N ASP A 49 -5.90 -0.44 -6.55
CA ASP A 49 -7.02 -1.26 -7.02
C ASP A 49 -8.06 -1.44 -5.90
N SER A 50 -9.25 -1.93 -6.25
CA SER A 50 -10.27 -2.35 -5.28
C SER A 50 -9.70 -3.29 -4.22
N HIS A 51 -10.03 -3.00 -2.96
CA HIS A 51 -9.63 -3.75 -1.77
C HIS A 51 -8.14 -3.71 -1.40
N VAL A 52 -7.34 -2.89 -2.06
CA VAL A 52 -5.95 -2.63 -1.64
C VAL A 52 -5.94 -1.61 -0.49
N ARG A 53 -5.19 -1.91 0.58
CA ARG A 53 -5.00 -0.96 1.69
C ARG A 53 -3.91 0.06 1.36
N SER A 54 -3.95 1.21 2.02
CA SER A 54 -2.85 2.15 2.01
C SER A 54 -2.58 2.69 3.40
N ALA A 55 -1.30 2.76 3.77
CA ALA A 55 -0.83 3.45 4.97
C ALA A 55 -0.24 4.84 4.65
N SER A 56 -0.04 5.16 3.36
CA SER A 56 0.71 6.36 2.98
C SER A 56 0.37 6.90 1.58
N THR A 57 -0.91 7.00 1.23
CA THR A 57 -1.28 7.72 -0.01
C THR A 57 -1.17 9.22 0.26
N ILE A 58 -0.46 9.94 -0.59
CA ILE A 58 -0.45 11.41 -0.53
C ILE A 58 -1.52 11.91 -1.50
N ILE A 59 -2.39 12.78 -1.02
CA ILE A 59 -3.36 13.49 -1.85
C ILE A 59 -3.03 14.98 -1.89
N GLU A 60 -3.39 15.65 -2.97
CA GLU A 60 -3.21 17.08 -3.15
C GLU A 60 -4.50 17.71 -3.66
N MET A 61 -4.82 18.88 -3.13
CA MET A 61 -5.96 19.69 -3.53
C MET A 61 -5.68 21.17 -3.28
N GLU A 62 -6.39 22.03 -4.00
CA GLU A 62 -6.47 23.45 -3.65
C GLU A 62 -7.23 23.61 -2.35
N CYS A 63 -6.68 24.39 -1.42
CA CYS A 63 -7.30 24.56 -0.10
C CYS A 63 -6.78 25.83 0.60
N ASN A 64 -7.71 26.52 1.27
CA ASN A 64 -7.42 27.73 2.05
C ASN A 64 -7.30 27.46 3.56
N ASP A 65 -7.85 26.36 4.06
CA ASP A 65 -7.84 25.98 5.49
C ASP A 65 -7.54 24.49 5.63
N ILE A 66 -6.25 24.17 5.73
CA ILE A 66 -5.76 22.79 5.82
C ILE A 66 -6.28 22.08 7.08
N THR A 67 -6.51 22.82 8.17
CA THR A 67 -6.99 22.25 9.43
C THR A 67 -8.43 21.76 9.28
N LYS A 68 -9.29 22.55 8.64
CA LYS A 68 -10.66 22.16 8.32
C LYS A 68 -10.69 20.97 7.35
N VAL A 69 -9.84 20.97 6.33
CA VAL A 69 -9.72 19.84 5.40
C VAL A 69 -9.32 18.56 6.13
N CYS A 70 -8.28 18.60 6.97
CA CYS A 70 -7.86 17.44 7.74
C CYS A 70 -8.99 16.88 8.61
N LYS A 71 -9.78 17.73 9.27
CA LYS A 71 -10.93 17.30 10.09
C LYS A 71 -12.03 16.62 9.27
N ILE A 72 -12.33 17.13 8.07
CA ILE A 72 -13.35 16.54 7.18
C ILE A 72 -12.85 15.23 6.59
N VAL A 73 -11.59 15.17 6.13
CA VAL A 73 -11.00 13.94 5.59
C VAL A 73 -10.94 12.86 6.66
N ASP A 74 -10.56 13.21 7.88
CA ASP A 74 -10.50 12.28 9.01
C ASP A 74 -11.89 11.86 9.52
N SER A 75 -12.98 12.51 9.12
CA SER A 75 -14.34 12.05 9.48
C SER A 75 -14.89 11.01 8.51
N VAL A 76 -14.24 10.80 7.35
CA VAL A 76 -14.64 9.78 6.38
C VAL A 76 -14.29 8.39 6.93
N LYS A 77 -15.31 7.54 7.08
CA LYS A 77 -15.14 6.18 7.58
C LYS A 77 -14.13 5.41 6.73
N GLY A 78 -13.19 4.73 7.39
CA GLY A 78 -12.16 3.94 6.73
C GLY A 78 -10.97 4.76 6.23
N ILE A 79 -10.94 6.08 6.44
CA ILE A 79 -9.81 6.97 6.12
C ILE A 79 -9.23 7.56 7.41
N ILE A 80 -7.90 7.65 7.47
CA ILE A 80 -7.14 8.31 8.55
C ILE A 80 -6.23 9.35 7.92
N VAL A 81 -6.24 10.58 8.45
CA VAL A 81 -5.20 11.56 8.14
C VAL A 81 -4.00 11.32 9.06
N ARG A 82 -2.81 11.15 8.48
CA ARG A 82 -1.55 10.95 9.23
C ARG A 82 -0.75 12.24 9.37
N GLY A 83 -0.89 13.14 8.40
CA GLY A 83 -0.20 14.42 8.41
C GLY A 83 -0.54 15.27 7.21
N TYR A 84 -0.06 16.52 7.23
CA TYR A 84 -0.35 17.51 6.20
C TYR A 84 0.83 18.43 5.89
N PHE A 85 0.81 19.03 4.71
CA PHE A 85 1.82 19.99 4.25
C PHE A 85 1.15 21.05 3.35
N GLU A 86 1.46 22.33 3.56
CA GLU A 86 1.01 23.42 2.69
C GLU A 86 2.08 23.73 1.64
N SER A 87 1.63 24.01 0.42
CA SER A 87 2.50 24.45 -0.68
C SER A 87 1.86 25.62 -1.42
N ASP A 88 2.69 26.51 -1.95
CA ASP A 88 2.24 27.59 -2.85
C ASP A 88 2.20 27.14 -4.33
N GLU A 89 2.63 25.91 -4.62
CA GLU A 89 2.70 25.35 -5.96
C GLU A 89 2.03 23.98 -6.04
N PHE A 90 1.56 23.63 -7.24
CA PHE A 90 1.00 22.31 -7.53
C PHE A 90 2.12 21.29 -7.75
N ILE A 91 2.14 20.23 -6.96
CA ILE A 91 3.16 19.18 -6.98
C ILE A 91 2.59 17.95 -7.67
N ASN A 92 2.95 17.73 -8.94
CA ASN A 92 2.52 16.53 -9.68
C ASN A 92 2.91 15.21 -8.96
N LEU A 93 1.99 14.65 -8.16
CA LEU A 93 2.32 13.59 -7.20
C LEU A 93 2.67 12.23 -7.84
N ARG A 94 2.17 11.97 -9.05
CA ARG A 94 2.10 10.60 -9.60
C ARG A 94 3.48 9.99 -9.85
N HIS A 95 4.46 10.80 -10.24
CA HIS A 95 5.82 10.34 -10.58
C HIS A 95 6.91 10.95 -9.70
N SER A 96 6.53 11.84 -8.79
CA SER A 96 7.47 12.58 -7.95
C SER A 96 8.05 11.76 -6.80
N PHE A 97 7.31 10.76 -6.31
CA PHE A 97 7.67 10.05 -5.08
C PHE A 97 7.90 8.56 -5.32
N GLU A 98 8.91 8.04 -4.62
CA GLU A 98 9.11 6.60 -4.50
C GLU A 98 8.05 6.01 -3.56
N LYS A 99 7.54 4.84 -3.93
CA LYS A 99 6.49 4.13 -3.21
C LYS A 99 6.98 2.74 -2.88
N GLU A 100 6.57 2.26 -1.72
CA GLU A 100 6.85 0.91 -1.26
C GLU A 100 5.54 0.16 -1.08
N TYR A 101 5.39 -0.92 -1.84
CA TYR A 101 4.25 -1.81 -1.75
C TYR A 101 4.65 -3.10 -1.06
N LEU A 102 3.94 -3.43 0.02
CA LEU A 102 4.07 -4.70 0.71
C LEU A 102 3.03 -5.68 0.16
N TYR A 103 3.48 -6.81 -0.35
CA TYR A 103 2.63 -7.94 -0.71
C TYR A 103 2.85 -9.09 0.27
N ILE A 104 1.76 -9.60 0.83
CA ILE A 104 1.75 -10.61 1.90
C ILE A 104 1.30 -11.94 1.31
N PHE A 105 2.17 -12.94 1.34
CA PHE A 105 1.84 -14.31 0.94
C PHE A 105 1.71 -15.20 2.17
N ASN A 106 0.54 -15.83 2.34
CA ASN A 106 0.27 -16.78 3.41
C ASN A 106 0.86 -18.16 3.07
N GLY A 107 2.18 -18.21 2.97
CA GLY A 107 2.94 -19.43 2.81
C GLY A 107 4.42 -19.17 3.04
N ARG A 108 5.12 -20.20 3.50
CA ARG A 108 6.57 -20.17 3.66
C ARG A 108 7.24 -20.64 2.38
N LEU A 109 7.92 -19.74 1.68
CA LEU A 109 8.66 -20.07 0.46
C LEU A 109 10.11 -20.46 0.78
N ASN A 110 10.74 -21.18 -0.15
CA ASN A 110 12.16 -21.47 -0.06
C ASN A 110 12.98 -20.20 -0.35
N GLN A 111 13.83 -19.78 0.59
CA GLN A 111 14.63 -18.56 0.48
C GLN A 111 15.50 -18.51 -0.78
N LYS A 112 16.17 -19.62 -1.14
CA LYS A 112 17.05 -19.67 -2.32
C LYS A 112 16.24 -19.51 -3.62
N MET A 113 15.06 -20.12 -3.67
CA MET A 113 14.16 -20.03 -4.82
C MET A 113 13.62 -18.62 -5.01
N VAL A 114 13.17 -17.97 -3.93
CA VAL A 114 12.71 -16.57 -3.95
C VAL A 114 13.84 -15.63 -4.39
N GLN A 115 15.02 -15.80 -3.81
CA GLN A 115 16.17 -14.97 -4.16
C GLN A 115 16.57 -15.13 -5.63
N ARG A 116 16.54 -16.37 -6.16
CA ARG A 116 16.77 -16.64 -7.58
C ARG A 116 15.71 -15.98 -8.46
N ALA A 117 14.43 -16.21 -8.16
CA ALA A 117 13.32 -15.66 -8.93
C ALA A 117 13.34 -14.12 -8.98
N ILE A 118 13.57 -13.45 -7.84
CA ILE A 118 13.69 -11.98 -7.80
C ILE A 118 14.88 -11.49 -8.63
N ARG A 119 16.05 -12.15 -8.52
CA ARG A 119 17.25 -11.76 -9.27
C ARG A 119 17.04 -11.88 -10.78
N GLU A 120 16.40 -12.96 -11.22
CA GLU A 120 16.07 -13.18 -12.64
C GLU A 120 15.01 -12.16 -13.10
N PHE A 121 13.96 -11.95 -12.29
CA PHE A 121 12.90 -10.98 -12.58
C PHE A 121 13.42 -9.55 -12.78
N LEU A 122 14.31 -9.09 -11.89
CA LEU A 122 14.88 -7.74 -11.97
C LEU A 122 15.80 -7.52 -13.19
N LYS A 123 16.22 -8.59 -13.87
CA LYS A 123 17.01 -8.52 -15.11
C LYS A 123 16.15 -8.61 -16.38
N GLY A 124 14.90 -9.06 -16.25
CA GLY A 124 14.00 -9.27 -17.38
C GLY A 124 13.13 -8.07 -17.71
N GLU A 125 12.37 -8.20 -18.80
CA GLU A 125 11.34 -7.27 -19.21
C GLU A 125 10.13 -7.33 -18.27
N VAL A 126 9.73 -6.16 -17.75
CA VAL A 126 8.68 -6.08 -16.71
C VAL A 126 7.29 -5.71 -17.27
N SER A 127 7.21 -5.33 -18.54
CA SER A 127 5.96 -4.89 -19.19
C SER A 127 4.90 -6.00 -19.24
N GLY A 128 5.33 -7.26 -19.37
CA GLY A 128 4.47 -8.45 -19.39
C GLY A 128 3.73 -8.73 -18.08
N PHE A 129 4.08 -8.03 -17.00
CA PHE A 129 3.50 -8.18 -15.66
C PHE A 129 2.50 -7.06 -15.32
N SER A 130 1.96 -6.36 -16.32
CA SER A 130 0.97 -5.29 -16.18
C SER A 130 -0.31 -5.65 -16.92
N ARG A 131 -1.47 -5.10 -16.52
CA ARG A 131 -2.67 -5.09 -17.38
C ARG A 131 -2.62 -4.01 -18.47
N ASP A 132 -1.84 -2.96 -18.25
CA ASP A 132 -1.61 -1.87 -19.20
C ASP A 132 -0.09 -1.79 -19.50
N PRO A 133 0.41 -2.58 -20.47
CA PRO A 133 1.84 -2.76 -20.70
C PRO A 133 2.49 -1.54 -21.36
N GLY A 134 1.69 -0.64 -21.97
CA GLY A 134 2.17 0.62 -22.53
C GLY A 134 2.52 1.68 -21.48
N ARG A 135 2.22 1.42 -20.20
CA ARG A 135 2.55 2.34 -19.10
C ARG A 135 3.89 1.99 -18.47
N LYS A 136 4.69 3.03 -18.25
CA LYS A 136 6.01 2.94 -17.64
C LYS A 136 5.95 2.33 -16.23
N VAL A 137 6.80 1.33 -16.01
CA VAL A 137 7.17 0.83 -14.68
C VAL A 137 8.58 1.33 -14.38
N LEU A 138 8.76 1.91 -13.19
CA LEU A 138 10.05 2.36 -12.67
C LEU A 138 10.27 1.66 -11.33
N LEU A 139 10.53 0.35 -11.39
CA LEU A 139 10.84 -0.48 -10.24
C LEU A 139 12.33 -0.31 -9.89
N SER A 140 12.62 0.00 -8.63
CA SER A 140 13.98 0.15 -8.11
C SER A 140 14.51 -1.18 -7.55
N ASN A 141 13.70 -1.86 -6.73
CA ASN A 141 14.11 -3.07 -6.01
C ASN A 141 12.91 -3.90 -5.56
N ILE A 142 13.15 -5.18 -5.29
CA ILE A 142 12.25 -6.07 -4.56
C ILE A 142 13.05 -6.68 -3.40
N SER A 143 12.66 -6.41 -2.16
CA SER A 143 13.16 -7.14 -0.99
C SER A 143 12.12 -8.12 -0.48
N PHE A 144 12.55 -9.11 0.30
CA PHE A 144 11.63 -10.09 0.87
C PHE A 144 12.06 -10.50 2.28
N SER A 145 11.10 -11.00 3.06
CA SER A 145 11.31 -11.56 4.39
C SER A 145 10.42 -12.79 4.54
N ILE A 146 10.96 -13.86 5.12
CA ILE A 146 10.22 -15.08 5.41
C ILE A 146 10.13 -15.19 6.94
N LYS A 147 8.91 -15.20 7.48
CA LYS A 147 8.64 -15.33 8.90
C LYS A 147 7.59 -16.40 9.12
N ASN A 148 7.91 -17.44 9.89
CA ASN A 148 6.99 -18.54 10.22
C ASN A 148 6.28 -19.09 8.97
N THR A 149 4.98 -18.82 8.82
CA THR A 149 4.10 -19.26 7.74
C THR A 149 3.83 -18.20 6.68
N THR A 150 4.55 -17.06 6.72
CA THR A 150 4.32 -15.91 5.85
C THR A 150 5.59 -15.51 5.10
N THR A 151 5.43 -15.20 3.82
CA THR A 151 6.46 -14.54 3.01
C THR A 151 6.01 -13.15 2.63
N LEU A 152 6.84 -12.15 2.91
CA LEU A 152 6.60 -10.74 2.63
C LEU A 152 7.47 -10.30 1.46
N PHE A 153 6.90 -9.55 0.53
CA PHE A 153 7.62 -8.92 -0.57
C PHE A 153 7.42 -7.41 -0.52
N LEU A 154 8.50 -6.63 -0.55
CA LEU A 154 8.47 -5.18 -0.59
C LEU A 154 8.97 -4.70 -1.95
N PHE A 155 8.08 -4.14 -2.75
CA PHE A 155 8.37 -3.56 -4.06
C PHE A 155 8.58 -2.06 -3.92
N SER A 156 9.78 -1.57 -4.24
CA SER A 156 10.13 -0.15 -4.16
C SER A 156 10.32 0.43 -5.55
N GLY A 157 9.72 1.58 -5.85
CA GLY A 157 9.80 2.21 -7.16
C GLY A 157 9.03 3.52 -7.30
N LYS A 158 9.30 4.29 -8.36
CA LYS A 158 8.65 5.59 -8.62
C LYS A 158 7.31 5.46 -9.34
N ALA A 159 7.18 4.45 -10.20
CA ALA A 159 5.99 4.26 -11.02
C ALA A 159 5.66 2.78 -11.17
N PHE A 160 4.38 2.46 -11.03
CA PHE A 160 3.84 1.11 -11.21
C PHE A 160 2.63 1.21 -12.15
N SER A 161 2.59 0.34 -13.14
CA SER A 161 1.48 0.23 -14.08
C SER A 161 0.35 -0.62 -13.48
N TRP A 162 -0.79 -0.69 -14.18
CA TRP A 162 -2.02 -1.25 -13.61
C TRP A 162 -1.87 -2.74 -13.24
N ASN A 163 -2.22 -3.07 -11.98
CA ASN A 163 -2.05 -4.38 -11.34
C ASN A 163 -0.59 -4.90 -11.23
N PHE A 164 0.42 -4.10 -11.58
CA PHE A 164 1.79 -4.60 -11.75
C PHE A 164 2.30 -5.39 -10.54
N VAL A 165 2.25 -4.79 -9.35
CA VAL A 165 2.82 -5.40 -8.14
C VAL A 165 2.18 -6.76 -7.83
N ARG A 166 0.87 -6.89 -8.04
CA ARG A 166 0.13 -8.13 -7.75
C ARG A 166 0.45 -9.24 -8.74
N ILE A 167 0.57 -8.89 -10.02
CA ILE A 167 0.93 -9.83 -11.09
C ILE A 167 2.38 -10.27 -10.89
N ALA A 168 3.29 -9.32 -10.65
CA ALA A 168 4.70 -9.61 -10.38
C ALA A 168 4.88 -10.51 -9.14
N ALA A 169 4.26 -10.14 -8.00
CA ALA A 169 4.35 -10.92 -6.76
C ALA A 169 3.84 -12.35 -6.95
N GLU A 170 2.62 -12.52 -7.49
CA GLU A 170 2.05 -13.84 -7.73
C GLU A 170 2.90 -14.70 -8.67
N THR A 171 3.48 -14.09 -9.70
CA THR A 171 4.32 -14.83 -10.65
C THR A 171 5.65 -15.25 -10.01
N ILE A 172 6.28 -14.36 -9.23
CA ILE A 172 7.50 -14.68 -8.46
C ILE A 172 7.22 -15.79 -7.45
N ILE A 173 6.08 -15.76 -6.76
CA ILE A 173 5.64 -16.80 -5.82
C ILE A 173 5.55 -18.15 -6.54
N ARG A 174 4.80 -18.22 -7.65
CA ARG A 174 4.63 -19.46 -8.41
C ARG A 174 5.94 -20.01 -8.96
N ARG A 175 6.81 -19.13 -9.46
CA ARG A 175 8.18 -19.51 -9.88
C ARG A 175 8.98 -20.07 -8.70
N SER A 176 8.88 -19.45 -7.53
CA SER A 176 9.58 -19.90 -6.32
C SER A 176 9.06 -21.23 -5.79
N GLU A 177 7.79 -21.55 -6.05
CA GLU A 177 7.17 -22.85 -5.72
C GLU A 177 7.44 -23.93 -6.79
N GLY A 178 8.13 -23.61 -7.90
CA GLY A 178 8.34 -24.53 -9.01
C GLY A 178 7.11 -24.76 -9.88
N LYS A 179 6.06 -23.93 -9.75
CA LYS A 179 4.82 -24.00 -10.55
C LYS A 179 4.96 -23.33 -11.93
N ILE A 180 6.07 -22.63 -12.16
CA ILE A 180 6.45 -22.05 -13.45
C ILE A 180 7.82 -22.64 -13.80
N ASP A 181 7.88 -23.39 -14.88
CA ASP A 181 9.11 -24.02 -15.37
C ASP A 181 10.07 -22.98 -16.01
N ASP A 182 11.24 -23.44 -16.45
CA ASP A 182 12.28 -22.56 -17.01
C ASP A 182 11.86 -21.96 -18.36
N GLU A 183 11.06 -22.66 -19.17
CA GLU A 183 10.60 -22.19 -20.47
C GLU A 183 9.57 -21.08 -20.32
N GLU A 184 8.51 -21.30 -19.53
CA GLU A 184 7.50 -20.26 -19.25
C GLU A 184 8.15 -19.06 -18.56
N TRP A 185 9.09 -19.28 -17.64
CA TRP A 185 9.78 -18.18 -16.97
C TRP A 185 10.62 -17.34 -17.93
N SER A 186 11.36 -17.98 -18.85
CA SER A 186 12.13 -17.29 -19.88
C SER A 186 11.23 -16.48 -20.82
N ASP A 187 10.09 -17.04 -21.22
CA ASP A 187 9.11 -16.34 -22.04
C ASP A 187 8.53 -15.09 -21.37
N LEU A 188 8.23 -15.19 -20.07
CA LEU A 188 7.73 -14.07 -19.29
C LEU A 188 8.78 -12.96 -19.14
N LEU A 189 10.04 -13.33 -18.90
CA LEU A 189 11.14 -12.38 -18.71
C LEU A 189 11.68 -11.78 -20.01
N SER A 190 11.44 -12.41 -21.16
CA SER A 190 11.75 -11.83 -22.47
C SER A 190 10.62 -10.95 -23.01
N GLY A 191 9.43 -11.02 -22.39
CA GLY A 191 8.23 -10.35 -22.86
C GLY A 191 7.53 -11.05 -24.04
N SER A 192 7.97 -12.26 -24.41
CA SER A 192 7.28 -13.09 -25.43
C SER A 192 5.89 -13.53 -24.96
N LYS A 193 5.73 -13.73 -23.63
CA LYS A 193 4.44 -13.99 -22.97
C LYS A 193 4.15 -12.95 -21.91
N ARG A 194 2.86 -12.78 -21.63
CA ARG A 194 2.36 -11.97 -20.51
C ARG A 194 1.96 -12.87 -19.37
N SER A 195 2.22 -12.42 -18.14
CA SER A 195 1.75 -13.17 -16.98
C SER A 195 0.23 -13.13 -16.92
N ARG A 196 -0.36 -14.31 -16.80
CA ARG A 196 -1.80 -14.52 -16.58
C ARG A 196 -2.18 -14.53 -15.10
N TYR A 197 -1.19 -14.57 -14.21
CA TYR A 197 -1.42 -14.72 -12.78
C TYR A 197 -1.71 -13.38 -12.14
N LYS A 198 -2.64 -13.36 -11.18
CA LYS A 198 -3.04 -12.13 -10.50
C LYS A 198 -3.18 -12.39 -9.01
N GLY A 199 -2.27 -11.79 -8.23
CA GLY A 199 -2.34 -11.83 -6.78
C GLY A 199 -3.59 -11.16 -6.21
N ASP A 200 -4.00 -11.57 -5.01
CA ASP A 200 -5.14 -10.98 -4.31
C ASP A 200 -4.86 -9.50 -3.96
N ALA A 201 -5.87 -8.64 -4.07
CA ALA A 201 -5.77 -7.25 -3.68
C ALA A 201 -5.66 -7.07 -2.16
N ASN A 202 -6.31 -7.95 -1.39
CA ASN A 202 -6.32 -7.89 0.08
C ASN A 202 -4.93 -8.10 0.69
N ASN A 203 -4.04 -8.75 -0.07
CA ASN A 203 -2.66 -9.02 0.31
C ASN A 203 -1.70 -7.86 0.00
N LEU A 204 -2.17 -6.81 -0.67
CA LEU A 204 -1.35 -5.67 -1.06
C LEU A 204 -1.63 -4.46 -0.17
N ILE A 205 -0.56 -3.81 0.28
CA ILE A 205 -0.59 -2.56 1.04
C ILE A 205 0.38 -1.58 0.39
N LEU A 206 -0.08 -0.37 0.04
CA LEU A 206 0.83 0.76 -0.16
C LEU A 206 1.35 1.20 1.20
N LEU A 207 2.54 0.73 1.57
CA LEU A 207 3.11 0.88 2.89
C LEU A 207 3.65 2.30 3.10
N ASN A 208 4.48 2.78 2.17
CA ASN A 208 5.13 4.09 2.26
C ASN A 208 5.06 4.83 0.92
N THR A 209 4.90 6.15 0.98
CA THR A 209 5.23 7.08 -0.11
C THR A 209 6.28 8.04 0.41
N ARG A 210 7.51 7.94 -0.11
CA ARG A 210 8.65 8.75 0.31
C ARG A 210 8.58 10.13 -0.34
N SER A 211 8.08 11.09 0.43
CA SER A 211 8.06 12.50 0.05
C SER A 211 9.30 13.22 0.58
N PRO A 212 9.87 14.19 -0.16
CA PRO A 212 10.93 15.06 0.35
C PRO A 212 10.39 16.08 1.37
N PHE A 213 9.07 16.25 1.47
CA PHE A 213 8.46 17.23 2.37
C PHE A 213 8.35 16.70 3.78
N LYS A 214 8.60 17.59 4.75
CA LYS A 214 8.34 17.31 6.16
C LYS A 214 6.88 17.62 6.47
N PHE A 215 6.06 16.57 6.53
CA PHE A 215 4.65 16.71 6.90
C PHE A 215 4.52 17.06 8.38
N ASN A 216 3.61 17.98 8.70
CA ASN A 216 3.13 18.17 10.06
C ASN A 216 2.29 16.96 10.48
N GLU A 217 2.46 16.51 11.71
CA GLU A 217 1.68 15.39 12.24
C GLU A 217 0.22 15.80 12.47
N TYR A 218 -0.72 14.93 12.09
CA TYR A 218 -2.13 15.08 12.42
C TYR A 218 -2.56 13.94 13.34
N LYS A 219 -3.11 14.30 14.51
CA LYS A 219 -3.61 13.32 15.50
C LYS A 219 -5.04 12.93 15.16
N SER A 220 -5.19 11.90 14.34
CA SER A 220 -6.50 11.33 14.01
C SER A 220 -7.24 10.84 15.25
N LYS A 221 -8.54 11.15 15.34
CA LYS A 221 -9.40 10.66 16.42
C LYS A 221 -9.75 9.18 16.24
N ASN A 222 -9.70 8.68 15.01
CA ASN A 222 -10.10 7.32 14.67
C ASN A 222 -8.98 6.30 14.90
N LEU A 223 -7.71 6.75 14.94
CA LEU A 223 -6.56 5.86 15.05
C LEU A 223 -6.59 5.04 16.35
N LYS A 224 -6.91 5.66 17.49
CA LYS A 224 -6.93 4.98 18.79
C LYS A 224 -7.92 3.82 18.83
N ALA A 225 -9.11 4.00 18.28
CA ALA A 225 -10.14 2.95 18.24
C ALA A 225 -9.70 1.76 17.37
N ILE A 226 -9.08 2.04 16.23
CA ILE A 226 -8.54 1.01 15.33
C ILE A 226 -7.41 0.25 16.01
N GLN A 227 -6.49 0.96 16.67
CA GLN A 227 -5.39 0.36 17.42
C GLN A 227 -5.91 -0.54 18.54
N ALA A 228 -6.87 -0.08 19.34
CA ALA A 228 -7.44 -0.85 20.43
C ALA A 228 -8.05 -2.18 19.94
N ARG A 229 -8.79 -2.16 18.82
CA ARG A 229 -9.35 -3.38 18.22
C ARG A 229 -8.27 -4.34 17.74
N ILE A 230 -7.30 -3.85 16.95
CA ILE A 230 -6.23 -4.69 16.41
C ILE A 230 -5.38 -5.29 17.54
N PHE A 231 -5.13 -4.50 18.59
CA PHE A 231 -4.40 -4.95 19.76
C PHE A 231 -5.13 -6.13 20.44
N GLN A 232 -6.44 -6.04 20.65
CA GLN A 232 -7.23 -7.15 21.20
C GLN A 232 -7.13 -8.41 20.31
N ASP A 233 -7.32 -8.27 19.01
CA ASP A 233 -7.25 -9.38 18.06
C ASP A 233 -5.86 -10.04 18.05
N PHE A 234 -4.80 -9.23 18.09
CA PHE A 234 -3.42 -9.70 18.11
C PHE A 234 -3.11 -10.56 19.35
N TYR A 235 -3.45 -10.07 20.55
CA TYR A 235 -3.20 -10.83 21.78
C TYR A 235 -4.11 -12.05 21.92
N TRP A 236 -5.34 -11.98 21.40
CA TRP A 236 -6.20 -13.17 21.32
C TRP A 236 -5.58 -14.25 20.42
N LEU A 237 -5.11 -13.89 19.23
CA LEU A 237 -4.40 -14.82 18.33
C LEU A 237 -3.11 -15.37 18.95
N ALA A 238 -2.32 -14.52 19.62
CA ALA A 238 -1.11 -14.93 20.31
C ALA A 238 -1.37 -16.04 21.35
N GLY A 239 -2.47 -15.92 22.10
CA GLY A 239 -2.91 -16.94 23.04
C GLY A 239 -3.33 -18.26 22.39
N LEU A 240 -3.91 -18.22 21.18
CA LEU A 240 -4.31 -19.41 20.43
C LEU A 240 -3.13 -20.19 19.85
N ASP A 241 -2.13 -19.50 19.31
CA ASP A 241 -0.98 -20.13 18.64
C ASP A 241 0.04 -20.72 19.64
N GLY A 242 -0.15 -20.53 20.95
CA GLY A 242 0.80 -20.94 21.98
C GLY A 242 2.16 -20.27 21.84
N VAL A 243 2.25 -19.19 21.04
CA VAL A 243 3.47 -18.39 20.89
C VAL A 243 3.66 -17.64 22.20
N PRO A 244 4.81 -17.77 22.88
CA PRO A 244 5.16 -16.85 23.94
C PRO A 244 5.39 -15.50 23.29
N VAL A 245 4.34 -14.72 23.14
CA VAL A 245 4.48 -13.27 23.04
C VAL A 245 5.04 -12.88 24.40
N ASP A 246 6.22 -12.26 24.40
CA ASP A 246 6.77 -11.68 25.61
C ASP A 246 5.89 -10.48 26.00
N ILE A 247 4.75 -10.82 26.59
CA ILE A 247 3.68 -9.92 27.01
C ILE A 247 4.25 -8.93 28.03
N ALA A 248 5.21 -9.37 28.85
CA ALA A 248 5.92 -8.54 29.82
C ALA A 248 6.76 -7.44 29.14
N GLU A 249 7.59 -7.80 28.16
CA GLU A 249 8.48 -6.84 27.46
C GLU A 249 7.73 -5.89 26.51
N SER A 250 6.66 -6.39 25.87
CA SER A 250 5.88 -5.63 24.88
C SER A 250 4.86 -4.66 25.47
N LEU A 251 4.37 -4.92 26.69
CA LEU A 251 3.34 -4.10 27.34
C LEU A 251 3.82 -3.33 28.57
N GLY A 252 5.06 -3.56 29.01
CA GLY A 252 5.63 -2.85 30.16
C GLY A 252 4.78 -3.03 31.40
N PHE A 253 4.37 -4.27 31.70
CA PHE A 253 3.61 -4.56 32.91
C PHE A 253 4.42 -4.11 34.13
N VAL A 254 3.83 -3.24 34.93
CA VAL A 254 4.35 -2.87 36.25
C VAL A 254 3.67 -3.78 37.26
N GLU A 255 4.45 -4.50 38.07
CA GLU A 255 3.90 -5.29 39.16
C GLU A 255 3.18 -4.36 40.14
N GLY A 256 1.94 -4.69 40.48
CA GLY A 256 1.25 -4.01 41.57
C GLY A 256 1.88 -4.41 42.89
N GLU A 257 2.41 -3.45 43.64
CA GLU A 257 2.81 -3.67 45.03
C GLU A 257 1.55 -4.02 45.86
N LYS A 258 1.66 -5.06 46.68
CA LYS A 258 0.59 -5.48 47.61
C LYS A 258 0.56 -4.61 48.85
#